data_AF-A0A1I7SN30-F1
#
_entry.id   AF-A0A1I7SN30-F1
#
_cell.length_a   1.000
_cell.length_b   1.000
_cell.length_c   1.000
_cell.angle_alpha   90.00
_cell.angle_beta   90.00
_cell.angle_gamma   90.00
#
_symmetry.space_group_name_H-M   'P 1'
#
loop_
_entity.id
_entity.type
_entity.pdbx_description
1 polymer ?
#
loop_
_entity_poly.entity_id
_entity_poly.type
_entity_poly.pdbx_seq_one_letter_code
_entity_poly.pdbx_strand_id
1 'polypeptide(L)'
;MPLYQAILLVTFLWNTLENVANAASFGVTVNRRQRNVTSVLYDVYGEQLNTRNDITYFGRVSLGSPPQETNVIFDTGSSIMWVPKKGCRSSGPLVWKCRSNSETYDPSASSTSKSSKEQFIIQS
;
A
#
# COMPACT_ATOMS: atom_id res chain seq x y z
N MET A 1 1.62 37.05 34.67
CA MET A 1 0.90 36.46 33.51
C MET A 1 1.71 35.53 32.58
N PRO A 2 2.97 35.10 32.82
CA PRO A 2 3.68 34.20 31.87
C PRO A 2 3.50 32.69 32.15
N LEU A 3 3.15 32.30 33.38
CA LEU A 3 3.15 30.90 33.79
C LEU A 3 2.06 30.08 33.08
N TYR A 4 0.87 30.66 32.88
CA TYR A 4 -0.26 29.98 32.26
C TYR A 4 -0.05 29.73 30.76
N GLN A 5 0.57 30.69 30.05
CA GLN A 5 0.92 30.52 28.64
C GLN A 5 2.02 29.48 28.43
N ALA A 6 3.01 29.42 29.32
CA ALA A 6 4.06 28.39 29.26
C ALA A 6 3.48 26.98 29.46
N ILE A 7 2.56 26.80 30.41
CA ILE A 7 1.89 25.51 30.66
C ILE A 7 1.05 25.06 29.46
N LEU A 8 0.31 25.97 28.82
CA LEU A 8 -0.48 25.66 27.62
C LEU A 8 0.39 25.25 26.43
N LEU A 9 1.52 25.94 26.22
CA LEU A 9 2.46 25.57 25.15
C LEU A 9 3.10 24.20 25.40
N VAL A 10 3.53 23.91 26.63
CA VAL A 10 4.13 22.62 26.97
C VAL A 10 3.12 21.48 26.82
N THR A 11 1.89 21.67 27.29
CA THR A 11 0.83 20.65 27.13
C THR A 11 0.43 20.46 25.67
N PHE A 12 0.31 21.53 24.88
CA PHE A 12 0.06 21.43 23.44
C PHE A 12 1.19 20.68 22.72
N LEU A 13 2.45 21.05 22.99
CA LEU A 13 3.62 20.40 22.42
C LEU A 13 3.72 18.93 22.82
N TRP A 14 3.48 18.61 24.09
CA TRP A 14 3.48 17.24 24.60
C TRP A 14 2.39 16.39 23.93
N ASN A 15 1.17 16.92 23.84
CA ASN A 15 0.07 16.23 23.15
C ASN A 15 0.38 16.05 21.66
N THR A 16 0.99 17.04 20.98
CA THR A 16 1.39 16.85 19.58
C THR A 16 2.52 15.83 19.44
N LEU A 17 3.48 15.79 20.35
CA LEU A 17 4.55 14.80 20.34
C LEU A 17 4.03 13.39 20.62
N GLU A 18 3.11 13.23 21.58
CA GLU A 18 2.42 11.95 21.82
C GLU A 18 1.57 11.53 20.61
N ASN A 19 0.85 12.46 19.97
CA ASN A 19 0.07 12.15 18.77
C ASN A 19 0.94 11.81 17.55
N VAL A 20 2.14 12.40 17.42
CA VAL A 20 3.12 12.04 16.37
C VAL A 20 3.84 10.74 16.70
N ALA A 21 4.16 10.48 17.97
CA ALA A 21 4.73 9.20 18.40
C ALA A 21 3.71 8.04 18.27
N ASN A 22 2.42 8.34 18.47
CA ASN A 22 1.30 7.43 18.23
C ASN A 22 0.80 7.49 16.77
N ALA A 23 1.37 8.34 15.91
CA ALA A 23 1.01 8.42 14.51
C ALA A 23 1.57 7.18 13.81
N ALA A 24 0.68 6.19 13.64
CA ALA A 24 0.75 5.07 12.72
C ALA A 24 2.16 4.45 12.57
N SER A 25 2.44 3.45 13.40
CA SER A 25 3.54 2.52 13.11
C SER A 25 3.27 1.84 11.76
N PHE A 26 4.12 2.13 10.76
CA PHE A 26 4.12 1.43 9.48
C PHE A 26 5.01 0.19 9.59
N GLY A 27 4.42 -0.93 10.00
CA GLY A 27 5.09 -2.22 10.02
C GLY A 27 5.10 -2.84 8.62
N VAL A 28 6.29 -3.19 8.12
CA VAL A 28 6.44 -3.93 6.86
C VAL A 28 7.14 -5.25 7.13
N THR A 29 6.47 -6.35 6.81
CA THR A 29 7.11 -7.67 6.79
C THR A 29 7.49 -8.01 5.37
N VAL A 30 8.79 -8.01 5.05
CA VAL A 30 9.30 -8.36 3.72
C VAL A 30 9.72 -9.83 3.69
N ASN A 31 9.19 -10.57 2.73
CA ASN A 31 9.53 -11.94 2.41
C ASN A 31 10.19 -11.98 1.02
N ARG A 32 11.20 -12.83 0.87
CA ARG A 32 11.88 -13.06 -0.42
C ARG A 32 11.46 -14.41 -0.97
N ARG A 33 11.02 -14.44 -2.24
CA ARG A 33 10.78 -15.68 -2.99
C ARG A 33 11.60 -15.66 -4.26
N GLN A 34 12.51 -16.63 -4.39
CA GLN A 34 13.20 -16.90 -5.64
C GLN A 34 12.55 -18.12 -6.29
N ARG A 35 12.19 -18.00 -7.57
CA ARG A 35 11.72 -19.14 -8.35
C ARG A 35 12.75 -19.49 -9.41
N ASN A 36 13.10 -20.76 -9.51
CA ASN A 36 13.86 -21.29 -10.65
C ASN A 36 12.87 -21.51 -11.81
N VAL A 37 12.50 -20.41 -12.47
CA VAL A 37 11.54 -20.45 -13.58
C VAL A 37 12.30 -20.74 -14.88
N THR A 38 12.03 -21.89 -15.48
CA THR A 38 12.47 -22.23 -16.86
C THR A 38 11.44 -21.80 -17.91
N SER A 39 10.20 -21.52 -17.49
CA SER A 39 9.08 -21.09 -18.34
C SER A 39 9.06 -19.57 -18.54
N VAL A 40 8.73 -19.15 -19.75
CA VAL A 40 8.40 -17.75 -20.07
C VAL A 40 7.17 -17.31 -19.27
N LEU A 41 7.26 -16.20 -18.54
CA LEU A 41 6.10 -15.57 -17.90
C LEU A 41 5.47 -14.57 -18.87
N TYR A 42 4.16 -14.36 -18.73
CA TYR A 42 3.42 -13.35 -19.48
C TYR A 42 2.71 -12.40 -18.52
N ASP A 43 2.60 -11.14 -18.90
CA ASP A 43 1.84 -10.16 -18.12
C ASP A 43 0.32 -10.28 -18.35
N VAL A 44 -0.46 -9.35 -17.78
CA VAL A 44 -1.93 -9.33 -17.92
C VAL A 44 -2.42 -9.02 -19.34
N TYR A 45 -1.55 -8.50 -20.20
CA TYR A 45 -1.80 -8.20 -21.61
C TYR A 45 -1.26 -9.27 -22.57
N GLY A 46 -0.57 -10.29 -22.03
CA GLY A 46 0.04 -11.35 -22.82
C GLY A 46 1.43 -11.01 -23.35
N GLU A 47 2.08 -9.98 -22.81
CA GLU A 47 3.47 -9.65 -23.15
C GLU A 47 4.44 -10.55 -22.41
N GLN A 48 5.44 -11.04 -23.14
CA GLN A 48 6.47 -11.90 -22.59
C GLN A 48 7.38 -11.12 -21.62
N LEU A 49 7.44 -11.60 -20.38
CA LEU A 49 8.33 -11.08 -19.34
C LEU A 49 9.67 -11.80 -19.38
N ASN A 50 10.77 -11.04 -19.34
CA ASN A 50 12.11 -11.60 -19.19
C ASN A 50 12.40 -11.88 -17.71
N THR A 51 12.06 -13.07 -17.22
CA THR A 51 12.09 -13.41 -15.80
C THR A 51 13.18 -14.43 -15.44
N ARG A 52 14.33 -14.38 -16.12
CA ARG A 52 15.47 -15.27 -15.81
C ARG A 52 15.88 -15.05 -14.35
N ASN A 53 15.68 -16.07 -13.50
CA ASN A 53 15.88 -16.01 -12.04
C ASN A 53 14.97 -14.99 -11.33
N ASP A 54 13.66 -15.06 -11.57
CA ASP A 54 12.67 -14.22 -10.91
C ASP A 54 12.82 -14.25 -9.38
N ILE A 55 13.27 -13.12 -8.83
CA ILE A 55 13.36 -12.85 -7.39
C ILE A 55 12.30 -11.81 -7.09
N THR A 56 11.28 -12.22 -6.36
CA THR A 56 10.22 -11.32 -5.91
C THR A 56 10.36 -11.07 -4.42
N TYR A 57 10.33 -9.80 -4.04
CA TYR A 57 10.17 -9.37 -2.65
C TYR A 57 8.69 -9.02 -2.47
N PHE A 58 8.04 -9.61 -1.47
CA PHE A 58 6.63 -9.37 -1.21
C PHE A 58 6.38 -9.28 0.28
N GLY A 59 5.32 -8.60 0.68
CA GLY A 59 5.06 -8.38 2.09
C GLY A 59 3.66 -7.93 2.37
N ARG A 60 3.34 -7.93 3.66
CA ARG A 60 2.08 -7.39 4.15
C ARG A 60 2.29 -5.97 4.63
N VAL A 61 1.36 -5.11 4.25
CA VAL A 61 1.31 -3.70 4.65
C VAL A 61 -0.09 -3.39 5.15
N SER A 62 -0.18 -2.44 6.07
CA SER A 62 -1.44 -2.00 6.67
C SER A 62 -1.71 -0.55 6.30
N LEU A 63 -2.91 -0.29 5.76
CA LEU A 63 -3.31 1.03 5.26
C LEU A 63 -4.53 1.57 5.99
N GLY A 64 -4.50 2.88 6.27
CA GLY A 64 -5.63 3.60 6.85
C GLY A 64 -5.86 3.35 8.35
N SER A 65 -6.90 3.99 8.89
CA SER A 65 -7.34 3.84 10.29
C SER A 65 -8.84 3.53 10.35
N PRO A 66 -9.29 2.42 10.97
CA PRO A 66 -8.49 1.30 11.45
C PRO A 66 -7.65 0.64 10.34
N PRO A 67 -6.53 -0.04 10.68
CA PRO A 67 -5.63 -0.63 9.70
C PRO A 67 -6.29 -1.72 8.84
N GLN A 68 -6.12 -1.66 7.52
CA GLN A 68 -6.54 -2.69 6.56
C GLN A 68 -5.32 -3.34 5.93
N GLU A 69 -5.20 -4.66 6.08
CA GLU A 69 -4.04 -5.41 5.59
C GLU A 69 -4.17 -5.78 4.10
N THR A 70 -3.08 -5.62 3.35
CA THR A 70 -2.97 -6.06 1.95
C THR A 70 -1.58 -6.61 1.66
N ASN A 71 -1.49 -7.50 0.67
CA ASN A 71 -0.21 -8.03 0.20
C ASN A 71 0.29 -7.19 -0.97
N VAL A 72 1.57 -6.82 -0.93
CA VAL A 72 2.23 -6.06 -2.00
C VAL A 72 3.51 -6.73 -2.45
N ILE A 73 3.91 -6.41 -3.68
CA ILE A 73 5.21 -6.73 -4.24
C ILE A 73 6.06 -5.47 -4.16
N PHE A 74 7.29 -5.60 -3.67
CA PHE A 74 8.26 -4.51 -3.67
C PHE A 74 8.98 -4.51 -5.03
N ASP A 75 8.77 -3.44 -5.77
CA ASP A 75 9.36 -3.22 -7.09
C ASP A 75 10.35 -2.06 -7.00
N THR A 76 11.63 -2.34 -7.24
CA THR A 76 12.69 -1.32 -7.24
C THR A 76 12.66 -0.42 -8.48
N GLY A 77 11.91 -0.80 -9.51
CA GLY A 77 11.78 -0.07 -10.77
C GLY A 77 10.71 1.01 -10.76
N SER A 78 9.96 1.18 -9.68
CA SER A 78 8.88 2.16 -9.59
C SER A 78 8.91 2.94 -8.26
N SER A 79 8.34 4.14 -8.28
CA SER A 79 8.22 5.02 -7.12
C SER A 79 6.78 5.10 -6.59
N ILE A 80 5.87 4.29 -7.13
CA ILE A 80 4.43 4.35 -6.86
C ILE A 80 3.95 3.02 -6.33
N MET A 81 3.23 3.06 -5.21
CA MET A 81 2.56 1.91 -4.63
C MET A 81 1.14 1.80 -5.18
N TRP A 82 0.77 0.58 -5.59
CA TRP A 82 -0.55 0.28 -6.14
C TRP A 82 -1.28 -0.72 -5.24
N VAL A 83 -2.49 -0.35 -4.79
CA VAL A 83 -3.36 -1.25 -4.03
C VAL A 83 -4.75 -1.29 -4.68
N PRO A 84 -5.31 -2.49 -4.94
CA PRO A 84 -6.67 -2.60 -5.49
C PRO A 84 -7.72 -2.01 -4.54
N LYS A 85 -8.55 -1.10 -5.05
CA LYS A 85 -9.71 -0.56 -4.30
C LYS A 85 -10.83 -1.60 -4.22
N LYS A 86 -11.54 -1.69 -3.09
CA LYS A 86 -12.76 -2.49 -2.95
C LYS A 86 -13.78 -2.11 -4.02
N GLY A 87 -14.32 -3.12 -4.71
CA GLY A 87 -15.21 -2.93 -5.85
C GLY A 87 -14.52 -2.51 -7.15
N CYS A 88 -13.19 -2.63 -7.25
CA CYS A 88 -12.50 -2.49 -8.53
C CYS A 88 -13.04 -3.49 -9.55
N ARG A 89 -13.14 -3.05 -10.80
CA ARG A 89 -13.49 -3.89 -11.93
C ARG A 89 -12.25 -4.05 -12.79
N SER A 90 -11.91 -5.28 -13.11
CA SER A 90 -10.82 -5.60 -14.03
C SER A 90 -11.35 -6.42 -15.19
N SER A 91 -11.09 -5.98 -16.41
CA SER A 91 -11.29 -6.77 -17.63
C SER A 91 -9.95 -7.39 -18.03
N GLY A 92 -9.74 -8.66 -17.68
CA GLY A 92 -8.54 -9.40 -18.05
C GLY A 92 -8.56 -10.82 -17.49
N PRO A 93 -8.02 -11.81 -18.21
CA PRO A 93 -8.11 -13.22 -17.82
C PRO A 93 -7.34 -13.55 -16.53
N LEU A 94 -6.37 -12.70 -16.12
CA LEU A 94 -5.44 -12.98 -15.03
C LEU A 94 -5.60 -12.08 -13.79
N VAL A 95 -6.58 -11.17 -13.75
CA VAL A 95 -6.78 -10.26 -12.60
C VAL A 95 -7.82 -10.84 -11.63
N TRP A 96 -7.40 -11.84 -10.84
CA TRP A 96 -8.29 -12.53 -9.89
C TRP A 96 -8.69 -11.67 -8.68
N LYS A 97 -7.81 -10.75 -8.25
CA LYS A 97 -7.93 -10.04 -6.96
C LYS A 97 -9.08 -9.02 -6.92
N CYS A 98 -9.36 -8.31 -8.01
CA CYS A 98 -10.53 -7.44 -8.12
C CYS A 98 -11.86 -8.23 -8.15
N ARG A 99 -11.82 -9.51 -8.53
CA ARG A 99 -13.02 -10.35 -8.64
C ARG A 99 -13.43 -10.97 -7.31
N SER A 100 -12.47 -11.34 -6.46
CA SER A 100 -12.74 -12.01 -5.18
C SER A 100 -12.91 -11.07 -3.99
N ASN A 101 -12.63 -9.75 -4.14
CA ASN A 101 -12.53 -8.75 -3.07
C ASN A 101 -11.51 -9.06 -1.96
N SER A 102 -10.83 -10.21 -2.01
CA SER A 102 -9.79 -10.58 -1.06
C SER A 102 -8.56 -9.69 -1.30
N GLU A 103 -8.11 -9.02 -0.23
CA GLU A 103 -6.93 -8.13 -0.21
C GLU A 103 -7.12 -6.75 -0.89
N THR A 104 -8.37 -6.29 -1.03
CA THR A 104 -8.68 -4.93 -1.49
C THR A 104 -8.72 -3.92 -0.34
N TYR A 105 -8.36 -2.66 -0.62
CA TYR A 105 -8.50 -1.53 0.31
C TYR A 105 -9.87 -0.86 0.18
N ASP A 106 -10.58 -0.66 1.28
CA ASP A 106 -11.85 0.06 1.37
C ASP A 106 -11.65 1.46 1.98
N PRO A 107 -11.60 2.53 1.16
CA PRO A 107 -11.46 3.89 1.67
C PRO A 107 -12.61 4.30 2.60
N SER A 108 -13.83 3.76 2.39
CA SER A 108 -14.99 4.10 3.21
C SER A 108 -14.93 3.53 4.63
N ALA A 109 -14.16 2.46 4.81
CA ALA A 109 -13.88 1.86 6.12
C ALA A 109 -12.64 2.48 6.79
N SER A 110 -12.13 3.61 6.29
CA SER A 110 -10.95 4.27 6.83
C SER A 110 -11.18 5.76 7.11
N SER A 111 -11.06 6.16 8.37
CA SER A 111 -11.22 7.55 8.83
C SER A 111 -10.09 8.49 8.37
N THR A 112 -8.95 7.93 7.96
CA THR A 112 -7.77 8.68 7.49
C THR A 112 -7.64 8.70 5.97
N SER A 113 -8.57 8.07 5.24
CA SER A 113 -8.56 8.12 3.77
C SER A 113 -8.91 9.51 3.26
N LYS A 114 -8.27 9.92 2.16
CA LYS A 114 -8.58 11.15 1.43
C LYS A 114 -8.67 10.83 -0.05
N SER A 115 -9.76 11.27 -0.68
CA SER A 115 -9.93 11.11 -2.12
C SER A 115 -9.10 12.14 -2.89
N SER A 116 -8.49 11.71 -3.99
CA SER A 116 -7.91 12.59 -5.01
C SER A 116 -8.78 12.55 -6.27
N LYS A 117 -8.86 13.67 -6.98
CA LYS A 117 -9.50 13.76 -8.30
C LYS A 117 -8.53 13.47 -9.45
N GLU A 118 -7.24 13.37 -9.14
CA GLU A 118 -6.21 13.08 -10.12
C GLU A 118 -6.38 11.67 -10.66
N GLN A 119 -6.39 11.55 -11.98
CA GLN A 119 -6.38 10.26 -12.66
C GLN A 119 -4.94 9.90 -13.01
N PHE A 120 -4.54 8.68 -12.69
CA PHE A 120 -3.27 8.11 -13.11
C PHE A 120 -3.54 6.97 -14.08
N ILE A 121 -2.85 6.99 -15.22
CA ILE A 121 -2.91 5.93 -16.24
C ILE A 121 -1.48 5.49 -16.51
N ILE A 122 -1.20 4.19 -16.34
CA ILE A 122 0.02 3.57 -16.87
C ILE A 122 -0.26 3.25 -18.35
N GLN A 123 0.59 3.75 -19.24
CA GLN A 123 0.59 3.35 -20.65
C GLN A 123 1.62 2.23 -20.83
N SER A 124 1.19 1.16 -21.49
CA SER A 124 2.05 0.06 -21.98
C SER A 124 2.59 0.42 -23.36
#